data_AF-A0A657AMC8-F1
#
_entry.id   AF-A0A657AMC8-F1
#
_cell.length_a   1.000
_cell.length_b   1.000
_cell.length_c   1.000
_cell.angle_alpha   90.00
_cell.angle_beta   90.00
_cell.angle_gamma   90.00
#
_symmetry.space_group_name_H-M   'P 1'
#
loop_
_entity.id
_entity.type
_entity.pdbx_description
1 polymer ?
#
loop_
_entity_poly.entity_id
_entity_poly.type
_entity_poly.pdbx_seq_one_letter_code
_entity_poly.pdbx_strand_id
1 'polypeptide(L)'
;MDAFAVSIGLGSKKTVGTLKLATMCAIYFGLFQGLMPLIGFIGGKGVLVFAETYAPWVSFILLLIIGIKMIYEALITGEENVPSHISHRAMFILGIATSIDAMAAGFSLTLLNVNGFLACAFIAITTALFS
;
A
#
# COMPACT_ATOMS: atom_id res chain seq x y z
N MET A 1 -4.86 -4.65 1.23
CA MET A 1 -6.18 -4.00 1.06
C MET A 1 -6.01 -2.54 0.66
N ASP A 2 -5.16 -1.80 1.38
CA ASP A 2 -4.95 -0.36 1.14
C ASP A 2 -4.37 -0.03 -0.24
N ALA A 3 -3.40 -0.80 -0.72
CA ALA A 3 -2.86 -0.66 -2.08
C ALA A 3 -3.97 -0.73 -3.16
N PHE A 4 -4.91 -1.67 -3.01
CA PHE A 4 -6.02 -1.84 -3.94
C PHE A 4 -6.99 -0.64 -3.90
N ALA A 5 -7.34 -0.16 -2.70
CA ALA A 5 -8.21 1.01 -2.55
C ALA A 5 -7.58 2.27 -3.15
N VAL A 6 -6.27 2.45 -2.95
CA VAL A 6 -5.52 3.56 -3.56
C VAL A 6 -5.45 3.42 -5.07
N SER A 7 -5.18 2.23 -5.62
CA SER A 7 -5.18 2.00 -7.07
C SER A 7 -6.51 2.32 -7.73
N ILE A 8 -7.64 1.91 -7.14
CA ILE A 8 -8.98 2.30 -7.62
C ILE A 8 -9.17 3.81 -7.53
N GLY A 9 -8.75 4.44 -6.43
CA GLY A 9 -8.85 5.89 -6.25
C GLY A 9 -8.07 6.67 -7.32
N LEU A 10 -6.84 6.22 -7.63
CA LEU A 10 -6.00 6.81 -8.67
C LEU A 10 -6.57 6.55 -10.07
N GLY A 11 -7.11 5.34 -10.32
CA GLY A 11 -7.73 4.95 -11.59
C GLY A 11 -9.09 5.63 -11.86
N SER A 12 -9.81 6.04 -10.81
CA SER A 12 -11.09 6.76 -10.92
C SER A 12 -10.92 8.20 -11.37
N LYS A 13 -9.72 8.78 -11.27
CA LYS A 13 -9.44 10.08 -11.89
C LYS A 13 -9.31 9.89 -13.40
N LYS A 14 -10.01 10.71 -14.20
CA LYS A 14 -9.83 10.82 -15.66
C LYS A 14 -8.37 11.18 -15.94
N THR A 15 -7.54 10.17 -16.08
CA THR A 15 -6.10 10.29 -16.31
C THR A 15 -5.80 9.77 -17.70
N VAL A 16 -5.08 10.57 -18.47
CA VAL A 16 -4.58 10.18 -19.80
C VAL A 16 -3.48 9.13 -19.57
N GLY A 17 -3.72 7.89 -19.97
CA GLY A 17 -2.72 6.80 -19.85
C GLY A 17 -2.95 5.86 -18.67
N THR A 18 -4.18 5.37 -18.48
CA THR A 18 -4.58 4.38 -17.46
C THR A 18 -3.66 3.16 -17.41
N LEU A 19 -3.13 2.72 -18.56
CA LEU A 19 -2.23 1.57 -18.67
C LEU A 19 -0.83 1.85 -18.08
N LYS A 20 -0.34 3.09 -18.22
CA LYS A 20 0.92 3.53 -17.60
C LYS A 20 0.76 3.68 -16.08
N LEU A 21 -0.42 4.15 -15.65
CA LEU A 21 -0.74 4.25 -14.24
C LEU A 21 -0.87 2.87 -13.57
N ALA A 22 -1.61 1.95 -14.20
CA ALA A 22 -1.76 0.58 -13.72
C ALA A 22 -0.41 -0.14 -13.61
N THR A 23 0.46 -0.04 -14.62
CA THR A 23 1.80 -0.64 -14.55
C THR A 23 2.67 -0.01 -13.46
N MET A 24 2.57 1.29 -13.21
CA MET A 24 3.22 1.92 -12.06
C MET A 24 2.67 1.39 -10.73
N CYS A 25 1.35 1.35 -10.55
CA CYS A 25 0.72 0.83 -9.34
C CYS A 25 1.11 -0.62 -9.09
N ALA A 26 1.08 -1.47 -10.12
CA ALA A 26 1.48 -2.87 -10.03
C ALA A 26 2.93 -3.05 -9.58
N ILE A 27 3.86 -2.28 -10.16
CA ILE A 27 5.29 -2.35 -9.81
C ILE A 27 5.53 -1.82 -8.40
N TYR A 28 5.05 -0.62 -8.08
CA TYR A 28 5.32 0.01 -6.79
C TYR A 28 4.62 -0.75 -5.65
N PHE A 29 3.31 -0.97 -5.73
CA PHE A 29 2.60 -1.67 -4.67
C PHE A 29 2.95 -3.16 -4.64
N GLY A 30 3.18 -3.83 -5.77
CA GLY A 30 3.66 -5.22 -5.75
C GLY A 30 5.01 -5.36 -5.04
N LEU A 31 5.95 -4.46 -5.32
CA LEU A 31 7.29 -4.48 -4.73
C LEU A 31 7.26 -4.14 -3.24
N PHE A 32 6.59 -3.06 -2.85
CA PHE A 32 6.54 -2.63 -1.46
C PHE A 32 5.74 -3.60 -0.57
N GLN A 33 4.62 -4.14 -1.06
CA GLN A 33 3.83 -5.13 -0.32
C GLN A 33 4.46 -6.52 -0.34
N GLY A 34 5.45 -6.80 -1.19
CA GLY A 34 6.29 -8.00 -1.08
C GLY A 34 7.45 -7.82 -0.10
N LEU A 35 8.13 -6.67 -0.16
CA LEU A 35 9.32 -6.39 0.67
C LEU A 35 8.97 -6.14 2.13
N MET A 36 7.90 -5.40 2.42
CA MET A 36 7.59 -5.02 3.80
C MET A 36 7.16 -6.20 4.69
N PRO A 37 6.33 -7.15 4.23
CA PRO A 37 6.08 -8.37 4.99
C PRO A 37 7.33 -9.22 5.18
N LEU A 38 8.26 -9.22 4.20
CA LEU A 38 9.52 -9.93 4.32
C LEU A 38 10.42 -9.30 5.40
N ILE A 39 10.48 -7.97 5.44
CA ILE A 39 11.17 -7.22 6.50
C ILE A 39 10.55 -7.54 7.86
N GLY A 40 9.21 -7.54 7.96
CA GLY A 40 8.50 -7.94 9.18
C GLY A 40 8.81 -9.38 9.59
N PHE A 41 8.82 -10.31 8.63
CA PHE A 41 9.12 -11.71 8.86
C PHE A 41 10.55 -11.94 9.38
N ILE A 42 11.55 -11.25 8.82
CA ILE A 42 12.94 -11.31 9.27
C ILE A 42 13.15 -10.55 10.59
N GLY A 43 12.38 -9.48 10.84
CA GLY A 43 12.46 -8.64 12.03
C GLY A 43 12.16 -9.34 13.36
N GLY A 44 11.54 -10.52 13.33
CA GLY A 44 11.45 -11.43 14.47
C GLY A 44 10.60 -10.95 15.67
N LYS A 45 10.58 -11.77 16.74
CA LYS A 45 9.69 -11.62 17.91
C LYS A 45 9.94 -10.37 18.78
N GLY A 46 11.09 -9.71 18.66
CA GLY A 46 11.40 -8.50 19.44
C GLY A 46 10.61 -7.27 19.00
N VAL A 47 10.28 -7.18 17.70
CA VAL A 47 9.50 -6.07 17.14
C VAL A 47 8.00 -6.35 17.16
N LEU A 48 7.59 -7.62 17.28
CA LEU A 48 6.19 -8.08 17.36
C LEU A 48 5.37 -7.33 18.42
N VAL A 49 5.90 -7.21 19.65
CA VAL A 49 5.15 -6.58 20.77
C VAL A 49 4.93 -5.08 20.53
N PHE A 50 5.89 -4.42 19.92
CA PHE A 50 5.77 -3.00 19.56
C PHE A 50 4.84 -2.84 18.35
N ALA A 51 5.02 -3.66 17.31
CA ALA A 51 4.23 -3.59 16.09
C ALA A 51 2.75 -3.94 16.31
N GLU A 52 2.40 -4.95 17.10
CA GLU A 52 0.99 -5.29 17.37
C GLU A 52 0.23 -4.17 18.09
N THR A 53 0.91 -3.42 18.95
CA THR A 53 0.27 -2.32 19.69
C THR A 53 0.17 -1.06 18.85
N TYR A 54 1.22 -0.71 18.10
CA TYR A 54 1.29 0.56 17.39
C TYR A 54 0.84 0.49 15.92
N ALA A 55 1.04 -0.63 15.22
CA ALA A 55 0.68 -0.72 13.80
C ALA A 55 -0.82 -0.48 13.53
N PRO A 56 -1.77 -1.02 14.32
CA PRO A 56 -3.18 -0.74 14.09
C PRO A 56 -3.53 0.75 14.23
N TRP A 57 -2.94 1.43 15.22
CA TRP A 57 -3.12 2.86 15.42
C TRP A 57 -2.48 3.69 14.29
N VAL A 58 -1.30 3.27 13.81
CA VAL A 58 -0.63 3.92 12.68
C VAL A 58 -1.42 3.74 11.39
N SER A 59 -1.87 2.52 11.07
CA SER A 59 -2.72 2.23 9.90
C SER A 59 -4.03 3.02 9.97
N PHE A 60 -4.67 3.10 11.15
CA PHE A 60 -5.91 3.87 11.33
C PHE A 60 -5.72 5.37 11.04
N ILE A 61 -4.71 6.00 11.62
CA ILE A 61 -4.42 7.43 11.39
C ILE A 61 -4.10 7.67 9.91
N LEU A 62 -3.32 6.78 9.30
CA LEU A 62 -2.88 6.89 7.92
C LEU A 62 -4.04 6.73 6.93
N LEU A 63 -4.93 5.75 7.16
CA LEU A 63 -6.17 5.58 6.41
C LEU A 63 -7.15 6.74 6.59
N LEU A 64 -7.24 7.29 7.81
CA LEU A 64 -8.07 8.46 8.09
C LEU A 64 -7.57 9.69 7.30
N ILE A 65 -6.26 9.92 7.26
CA ILE A 65 -5.66 11.01 6.47
C ILE A 65 -5.89 10.80 4.97
N ILE A 66 -5.63 9.59 4.45
CA ILE A 66 -5.83 9.30 3.02
C ILE A 66 -7.31 9.41 2.65
N GLY A 67 -8.22 8.86 3.46
CA GLY A 67 -9.65 8.94 3.26
C GLY A 67 -10.17 10.38 3.26
N ILE A 68 -9.73 11.20 4.21
CA ILE A 68 -10.04 12.64 4.24
C ILE A 68 -9.50 13.34 2.98
N LYS A 69 -8.25 13.05 2.56
CA LYS A 69 -7.66 13.65 1.36
C LYS A 69 -8.44 13.28 0.09
N MET A 70 -8.92 12.03 0.00
CA MET A 70 -9.74 11.58 -1.13
C MET A 70 -11.11 12.26 -1.14
N ILE A 71 -11.77 12.39 0.02
CA ILE A 71 -13.03 13.13 0.15
C ILE A 71 -12.83 14.61 -0.19
N TYR A 72 -11.76 15.22 0.31
CA TYR A 72 -11.40 16.62 0.04
C TYR A 72 -11.18 16.85 -1.46
N GLU A 73 -10.38 16.00 -2.13
CA GLU A 73 -10.20 16.08 -3.59
C GLU A 73 -11.51 15.86 -4.36
N ALA A 74 -12.37 14.94 -3.90
CA ALA A 74 -13.66 14.69 -4.55
C ALA A 74 -14.65 15.87 -4.40
N LEU A 75 -14.59 16.61 -3.28
CA LEU A 75 -15.50 17.73 -3.00
C LEU A 75 -15.00 19.08 -3.57
N ILE A 76 -13.68 19.30 -3.62
CA ILE A 76 -13.09 20.59 -4.03
C ILE A 76 -12.62 20.59 -5.48
N THR A 77 -12.16 19.46 -6.02
CA THR A 77 -11.77 19.38 -7.43
C THR A 77 -12.99 19.11 -8.30
N GLY A 78 -13.90 20.08 -8.35
CA GLY A 78 -14.88 20.19 -9.42
C GLY A 78 -14.17 20.58 -10.72
N GLU A 79 -14.04 19.62 -11.62
CA GLU A 79 -13.68 19.70 -13.06
C GLU A 79 -12.40 20.45 -13.51
N GLU A 80 -11.71 21.24 -12.68
CA GLU A 80 -10.58 22.03 -13.17
C GLU A 80 -9.20 21.45 -12.77
N ASN A 81 -8.47 21.05 -13.81
CA ASN A 81 -7.02 20.79 -13.82
C ASN A 81 -6.52 19.72 -12.85
N VAL A 82 -7.00 18.48 -13.04
CA VAL A 82 -6.32 17.31 -12.49
C VAL A 82 -4.91 17.25 -13.10
N PRO A 83 -3.82 17.31 -12.31
CA PRO A 83 -2.49 17.11 -12.84
C PRO A 83 -2.46 15.75 -13.54
N SER A 84 -2.20 15.77 -14.85
CA SER A 84 -2.23 14.61 -15.75
C SER A 84 -1.23 13.51 -15.38
N HIS A 85 -0.34 13.78 -14.42
CA HIS A 85 0.74 12.90 -14.05
C HIS A 85 0.82 12.72 -12.53
N ILE A 86 0.60 11.49 -12.09
CA ILE A 86 0.98 11.05 -10.76
C ILE A 86 2.51 10.93 -10.73
N SER A 87 3.15 11.74 -9.88
CA SER A 87 4.61 11.75 -9.75
C SER A 87 5.11 10.46 -9.12
N HIS A 88 6.27 9.97 -9.56
CA HIS A 88 6.99 8.86 -8.93
C HIS A 88 7.19 9.07 -7.42
N ARG A 89 7.37 10.33 -6.98
CA ARG A 89 7.49 10.68 -5.56
C ARG A 89 6.19 10.38 -4.80
N ALA A 90 5.03 10.63 -5.41
CA ALA A 90 3.74 10.31 -4.81
C ALA A 90 3.52 8.80 -4.71
N MET A 91 3.86 8.04 -5.78
CA MET A 91 3.79 6.57 -5.75
C MET A 91 4.67 5.96 -4.68
N PHE A 92 5.88 6.49 -4.51
CA PHE A 92 6.81 6.01 -3.49
C PHE A 92 6.27 6.27 -2.07
N ILE A 93 5.75 7.46 -1.80
CA ILE A 93 5.14 7.80 -0.50
C ILE A 93 3.92 6.93 -0.24
N LEU A 94 3.03 6.75 -1.22
CA LEU A 94 1.84 5.90 -1.11
C LEU A 94 2.22 4.44 -0.90
N GLY A 95 3.25 3.95 -1.60
CA GLY A 95 3.76 2.59 -1.45
C GLY A 95 4.26 2.34 -0.03
N ILE A 96 5.07 3.24 0.53
CA ILE A 96 5.51 3.15 1.93
C ILE A 96 4.31 3.22 2.88
N ALA A 97 3.45 4.22 2.69
CA ALA A 97 2.32 4.49 3.57
C ALA A 97 1.37 3.29 3.68
N THR A 98 1.03 2.66 2.54
CA THR A 98 0.15 1.48 2.48
C THR A 98 0.84 0.16 2.84
N SER A 99 2.18 0.12 2.93
CA SER A 99 2.93 -1.11 3.20
C SER A 99 3.36 -1.27 4.66
N ILE A 100 3.24 -0.21 5.46
CA ILE A 100 3.44 -0.30 6.91
C ILE A 100 2.44 -1.29 7.52
N ASP A 101 1.20 -1.32 7.01
CA ASP A 101 0.19 -2.30 7.40
C ASP A 101 0.61 -3.74 7.03
N ALA A 102 1.14 -3.92 5.81
CA ALA A 102 1.63 -5.21 5.34
C ALA A 102 2.85 -5.72 6.12
N MET A 103 3.70 -4.82 6.61
CA MET A 103 4.81 -5.16 7.50
C MET A 103 4.31 -5.80 8.81
N ALA A 104 3.21 -5.29 9.37
CA ALA A 104 2.61 -5.84 10.57
C ALA A 104 2.15 -7.29 10.35
N ALA A 105 1.52 -7.57 9.21
CA ALA A 105 1.16 -8.93 8.81
C ALA A 105 2.40 -9.85 8.62
N GLY A 106 3.53 -9.28 8.19
CA GLY A 106 4.83 -9.94 8.12
C GLY A 106 5.32 -10.52 9.45
N PHE A 107 5.07 -9.81 10.55
CA PHE A 107 5.37 -10.31 11.88
C PHE A 107 4.49 -11.51 12.26
N SER A 108 3.20 -11.46 11.94
CA SER A 108 2.26 -12.56 12.19
C SER A 108 2.62 -13.83 11.42
N LEU A 109 3.27 -13.71 10.25
CA LEU A 109 3.79 -14.86 9.49
C LEU A 109 4.83 -15.69 10.27
N THR A 110 5.56 -15.08 11.23
CA THR A 110 6.51 -15.81 12.09
C THR A 110 5.83 -16.73 13.11
N LEU A 111 4.54 -16.51 13.37
CA LEU A 111 3.72 -17.33 14.25
C LEU A 111 3.08 -18.52 13.51
N LEU A 112 3.03 -18.45 12.18
CA LEU A 112 2.45 -19.48 11.32
C LEU A 112 3.53 -20.47 10.87
N ASN A 113 3.16 -21.75 10.77
CA ASN A 113 4.07 -22.80 10.29
C ASN A 113 4.11 -22.85 8.74
N VAL A 114 4.41 -21.70 8.13
CA VAL A 114 4.44 -21.52 6.67
C VAL A 114 5.78 -20.95 6.23
N ASN A 115 6.15 -21.20 4.98
CA ASN A 115 7.36 -20.62 4.42
C ASN A 115 7.15 -19.11 4.16
N GLY A 116 7.71 -18.26 5.03
CA GLY A 116 7.53 -16.81 4.97
C GLY A 116 7.97 -16.19 3.64
N PHE A 117 9.03 -16.71 3.03
CA PHE A 117 9.48 -16.24 1.71
C PHE A 117 8.44 -16.53 0.62
N LEU A 118 7.84 -17.72 0.63
CA LEU A 118 6.80 -18.10 -0.31
C LEU A 118 5.53 -17.26 -0.10
N ALA A 119 5.15 -17.03 1.16
CA ALA A 119 4.01 -16.19 1.50
C ALA A 119 4.20 -14.74 1.00
N CYS A 120 5.39 -14.15 1.22
CA CYS A 120 5.70 -12.80 0.73
C CYS A 120 5.67 -12.72 -0.80
N ALA A 121 6.15 -13.76 -1.50
CA ALA A 121 6.08 -13.81 -2.96
C ALA A 121 4.63 -13.84 -3.47
N PHE A 122 3.75 -14.62 -2.83
CA PHE A 122 2.32 -14.63 -3.17
C PHE A 122 1.65 -13.27 -2.91
N ILE A 123 1.97 -12.62 -1.78
CA ILE A 123 1.43 -11.28 -1.47
C ILE A 123 1.88 -10.26 -2.52
N ALA A 124 3.15 -10.29 -2.93
CA ALA A 124 3.69 -9.41 -3.96
C ALA A 124 2.97 -9.58 -5.30
N ILE A 125 2.85 -10.83 -5.77
CA ILE A 125 2.24 -11.15 -7.07
C ILE A 125 0.75 -10.81 -7.09
N THR A 126 0.02 -11.20 -6.05
CA THR A 126 -1.41 -10.90 -5.95
C THR A 126 -1.64 -9.39 -5.88
N THR A 127 -0.87 -8.65 -5.07
CA THR A 127 -0.99 -7.20 -5.02
C THR A 127 -0.67 -6.57 -6.37
N ALA A 128 0.38 -7.01 -7.07
CA ALA A 128 0.71 -6.51 -8.39
C ALA A 128 -0.39 -6.76 -9.43
N LEU A 129 -1.09 -7.90 -9.36
CA LEU A 129 -2.18 -8.24 -10.28
C LEU A 129 -3.46 -7.43 -10.03
N PHE A 130 -3.74 -7.09 -8.78
CA PHE A 130 -4.95 -6.34 -8.40
C PHE A 130 -4.76 -4.81 -8.46
N SER A 131 -3.53 -4.33 -8.58
CA SER A 131 -3.14 -2.93 -8.46
C SER A 131 -3.10 -2.17 -9.79
#